data_AF-A0A821IAZ3-F1
#
_entry.id   AF-A0A821IAZ3-F1
#
_cell.length_a   1.000
_cell.length_b   1.000
_cell.length_c   1.000
_cell.angle_alpha   90.00
_cell.angle_beta   90.00
_cell.angle_gamma   90.00
#
_symmetry.space_group_name_H-M   'P 1'
#
loop_
_entity.id
_entity.type
_entity.pdbx_description
1 polymer ?
#
loop_
_entity_poly.entity_id
_entity_poly.type
_entity_poly.pdbx_seq_one_letter_code
_entity_poly.pdbx_strand_id
1 'polypeptide(L)'
;MNIDELLNYQPVKPSVSSASTSTNKRTTDATLSLTAGYPKRTKRPILDDVPIPSNGSSITNTNLASLNTDERDKLLQILEQESSTEELDETSLKRMLSQLEKRISKNQEMRIKYPDNPEKFMESEIELNDAVQELHIIATQSELYHVLVNMNGI
;
A
#
# COMPACT_ATOMS: atom_id res chain seq x y z
N MET A 1 27.68 19.60 -7.12
CA MET A 1 27.86 18.55 -6.11
C MET A 1 28.86 17.56 -6.65
N ASN A 2 29.95 17.33 -5.94
CA ASN A 2 31.02 16.44 -6.38
C ASN A 2 30.63 14.99 -6.06
N ILE A 3 30.85 14.07 -7.00
CA ILE A 3 30.47 12.64 -6.86
C ILE A 3 31.22 11.99 -5.68
N ASP A 4 32.46 12.42 -5.45
CA ASP A 4 33.28 11.97 -4.31
C ASP A 4 32.67 12.32 -2.96
N GLU A 5 31.89 13.41 -2.89
CA GLU A 5 31.21 13.85 -1.66
C GLU A 5 29.95 13.02 -1.37
N LEU A 6 29.31 12.47 -2.40
CA LEU A 6 28.16 11.57 -2.29
C LEU A 6 28.56 10.16 -1.86
N LEU A 7 29.71 9.66 -2.33
CA LEU A 7 30.20 8.32 -1.95
C LEU A 7 30.64 8.26 -0.49
N ASN A 8 31.09 9.38 0.08
CA ASN A 8 31.56 9.45 1.46
C ASN A 8 30.48 9.90 2.46
N TYR A 9 29.25 10.13 1.99
CA TYR A 9 28.16 10.58 2.84
C TYR A 9 27.69 9.43 3.75
N GLN A 10 27.98 9.53 5.04
CA GLN A 10 27.44 8.66 6.07
C GLN A 10 26.38 9.43 6.86
N PRO A 11 25.11 8.97 6.89
CA PRO A 11 24.06 9.69 7.61
C PRO A 11 24.32 9.67 9.12
N VAL A 12 24.17 10.83 9.76
CA VAL A 12 24.33 10.98 11.21
C VAL A 12 23.26 10.15 11.92
N LYS A 13 23.68 9.16 12.71
CA LYS A 13 22.76 8.35 13.52
C LYS A 13 22.19 9.22 14.65
N PRO A 14 20.86 9.22 14.88
CA PRO A 14 20.25 10.03 15.93
C PRO A 14 20.72 9.57 17.31
N SER A 15 21.27 10.51 18.10
CA SER A 15 21.64 10.27 19.49
C SER A 15 20.39 10.26 20.37
N VAL A 16 19.88 9.09 20.72
CA VAL A 16 18.85 8.94 21.76
C VAL A 16 19.52 8.90 23.13
N SER A 17 19.55 10.04 23.83
CA SER A 17 19.88 10.10 25.26
C SER A 17 18.63 9.81 26.09
N SER A 18 18.61 8.67 26.78
CA SER A 18 17.58 8.37 27.78
C SER A 18 17.87 9.12 29.07
N ALA A 19 16.93 9.95 29.53
CA ALA A 19 16.96 10.56 30.86
C ALA A 19 15.61 10.40 31.56
N SER A 20 15.68 9.97 32.80
CA SER A 20 14.64 9.40 33.65
C SER A 20 13.81 10.41 34.45
N THR A 21 12.59 9.96 34.77
CA THR A 21 11.60 10.34 35.80
C THR A 21 11.94 11.43 36.83
N SER A 22 11.04 12.41 36.98
CA SER A 22 10.62 12.90 38.31
C SER A 22 9.30 13.68 38.32
N THR A 23 8.55 13.41 39.37
CA THR A 23 7.23 13.90 39.81
C THR A 23 7.21 15.39 40.20
N ASN A 24 6.07 16.10 40.09
CA ASN A 24 5.17 16.47 41.22
C ASN A 24 4.20 17.66 40.95
N LYS A 25 3.02 17.56 41.59
CA LYS A 25 2.10 18.59 42.14
C LYS A 25 1.28 19.54 41.25
N ARG A 26 -0.06 19.41 41.42
CA ARG A 26 -1.13 20.37 41.09
C ARG A 26 -1.13 21.57 42.05
N THR A 27 -1.38 22.77 41.52
CA THR A 27 -2.12 23.87 42.19
C THR A 27 -2.93 24.67 41.16
N THR A 28 -3.95 25.36 41.65
CA THR A 28 -5.19 25.84 41.03
C THR A 28 -5.14 27.16 40.26
N ASP A 29 -6.12 27.32 39.35
CA ASP A 29 -6.72 28.54 38.77
C ASP A 29 -5.85 29.66 38.18
N ALA A 30 -5.89 29.79 36.85
CA ALA A 30 -6.10 31.06 36.14
C ALA A 30 -6.26 30.81 34.62
N THR A 31 -7.27 31.44 34.04
CA THR A 31 -7.56 31.58 32.60
C THR A 31 -6.33 31.89 31.72
N LEU A 32 -6.19 31.22 30.55
CA LEU A 32 -5.88 31.82 29.22
C LEU A 32 -5.30 30.80 28.21
N SER A 33 -5.95 30.73 27.04
CA SER A 33 -5.45 30.38 25.69
C SER A 33 -4.67 29.06 25.45
N LEU A 34 -5.31 28.15 24.70
CA LEU A 34 -4.67 27.06 23.93
C LEU A 34 -3.80 27.64 22.79
N THR A 35 -2.51 27.84 23.02
CA THR A 35 -1.53 28.07 21.94
C THR A 35 -0.16 27.44 22.26
N ALA A 36 -0.05 26.12 22.10
CA ALA A 36 1.24 25.41 22.17
C ALA A 36 1.69 24.95 20.76
N GLY A 37 2.47 25.80 20.10
CA GLY A 37 3.78 25.43 19.54
C GLY A 37 3.88 24.50 18.32
N TYR A 38 3.30 24.86 17.17
CA TYR A 38 3.88 24.45 15.88
C TYR A 38 4.98 25.47 15.46
N PRO A 39 6.16 25.04 14.96
CA PRO A 39 7.19 25.97 14.54
C PRO A 39 6.69 26.82 13.36
N LYS A 40 6.88 28.15 13.47
CA LYS A 40 6.52 29.11 12.42
C LYS A 40 7.27 28.77 11.12
N ARG A 41 6.53 28.52 10.03
CA ARG A 41 7.09 28.37 8.67
C ARG A 41 7.89 29.63 8.32
N THR A 42 9.20 29.53 8.30
CA THR A 42 10.05 30.50 7.60
C THR A 42 9.78 30.35 6.10
N LYS A 43 9.56 31.48 5.42
CA LYS A 43 9.33 31.52 3.97
C LYS A 43 10.53 30.89 3.28
N ARG A 44 10.31 29.78 2.57
CA ARG A 44 11.33 29.20 1.68
C ARG A 44 11.67 30.26 0.62
N PRO A 45 12.94 30.49 0.29
CA PRO A 45 13.29 31.38 -0.82
C PRO A 45 12.61 30.84 -2.09
N ILE A 46 11.98 31.75 -2.84
CA ILE A 46 11.38 31.47 -4.13
C ILE A 46 12.54 31.05 -5.05
N LEU A 47 12.60 29.77 -5.37
CA LEU A 47 13.45 29.27 -6.43
C LEU A 47 12.79 29.77 -7.71
N ASP A 48 13.49 30.58 -8.50
CA ASP A 48 13.01 31.06 -9.81
C ASP A 48 12.41 29.88 -10.57
N ASP A 49 11.21 30.09 -11.12
CA ASP A 49 10.42 29.08 -11.82
C ASP A 49 11.27 28.36 -12.87
N VAL A 50 11.82 27.19 -12.50
CA VAL A 50 12.34 26.25 -13.48
C VAL A 50 11.12 25.86 -14.32
N PRO A 51 11.11 26.10 -15.64
CA PRO A 51 10.05 25.60 -16.49
C PRO A 51 10.03 24.08 -16.32
N ILE A 52 9.01 23.58 -15.61
CA ILE A 52 8.72 22.15 -15.58
C ILE A 52 8.39 21.82 -17.04
N PRO A 53 9.18 20.99 -17.74
CA PRO A 53 8.73 20.48 -19.02
C PRO A 53 7.42 19.76 -18.75
N SER A 54 6.34 20.32 -19.30
CA SER A 54 5.02 19.71 -19.35
C SER A 54 5.10 18.48 -20.26
N ASN A 55 5.75 17.43 -19.79
CA ASN A 55 5.49 16.05 -20.19
C ASN A 55 4.35 15.47 -19.33
N GLY A 56 3.44 16.34 -18.87
CA GLY A 56 2.06 15.95 -18.71
C GLY A 56 1.55 15.62 -20.11
N SER A 57 1.66 14.35 -20.51
CA SER A 57 0.68 13.80 -21.43
C SER A 57 -0.67 14.01 -20.76
N SER A 58 -1.29 15.16 -21.04
CA SER A 58 -2.73 15.30 -20.94
C SER A 58 -3.28 14.10 -21.67
N ILE A 59 -3.80 13.11 -20.95
CA ILE A 59 -4.63 12.07 -21.54
C ILE A 59 -5.91 12.79 -21.95
N THR A 60 -5.84 13.50 -23.07
CA THR A 60 -7.03 13.92 -23.80
C THR A 60 -7.62 12.64 -24.35
N ASN A 61 -8.78 12.27 -23.81
CA ASN A 61 -9.67 11.28 -24.39
C ASN A 61 -10.07 11.74 -25.81
N THR A 62 -9.23 11.47 -26.81
CA THR A 62 -9.52 11.78 -28.22
C THR A 62 -9.02 10.69 -29.17
N ASN A 63 -8.83 9.45 -28.72
CA ASN A 63 -8.41 8.39 -29.64
C ASN A 63 -9.17 7.06 -29.54
N LEU A 64 -10.39 7.07 -29.00
CA LEU A 64 -11.31 5.94 -29.19
C LEU A 64 -11.85 5.89 -30.63
N ALA A 65 -11.81 6.99 -31.37
CA ALA A 65 -12.33 7.13 -32.73
C ALA A 65 -11.37 6.62 -33.84
N SER A 66 -10.06 6.49 -33.56
CA SER A 66 -9.07 6.00 -34.55
C SER A 66 -8.80 4.50 -34.51
N LEU A 67 -9.38 3.77 -33.55
CA LEU A 67 -9.22 2.31 -33.49
C LEU A 67 -10.00 1.65 -34.62
N ASN A 68 -9.46 0.58 -35.21
CA ASN A 68 -10.19 -0.22 -36.18
C ASN A 68 -11.39 -0.89 -35.49
N THR A 69 -12.46 -1.21 -36.22
CA THR A 69 -13.64 -1.89 -35.67
C THR A 69 -13.23 -3.15 -34.90
N ASP A 70 -12.31 -3.93 -35.46
CA ASP A 70 -11.75 -5.15 -34.85
C ASP A 70 -11.03 -4.91 -33.51
N GLU A 71 -10.40 -3.75 -33.33
CA GLU A 71 -9.71 -3.40 -32.08
C GLU A 71 -10.71 -2.97 -31.00
N ARG A 72 -11.79 -2.28 -31.40
CA ARG A 72 -12.89 -1.97 -30.49
C ARG A 72 -13.60 -3.22 -30.02
N ASP A 73 -13.85 -4.17 -30.93
CA ASP A 73 -14.50 -5.43 -30.61
C ASP A 73 -13.63 -6.29 -29.66
N LYS A 74 -12.31 -6.30 -29.86
CA LYS A 74 -11.38 -6.94 -28.92
C LYS A 74 -11.38 -6.28 -27.54
N LEU A 75 -11.41 -4.95 -27.48
CA LEU A 75 -11.48 -4.23 -26.19
C LEU A 75 -12.81 -4.50 -25.47
N LEU A 76 -13.93 -4.54 -26.20
CA LEU A 76 -15.24 -4.91 -25.64
C LEU A 76 -15.21 -6.34 -25.11
N GLN A 77 -14.62 -7.28 -25.86
CA GLN A 77 -14.49 -8.68 -25.43
C GLN A 77 -13.64 -8.82 -24.15
N ILE A 78 -12.54 -8.06 -24.03
CA ILE A 78 -11.69 -8.07 -22.83
C ILE A 78 -12.48 -7.55 -21.61
N LEU A 79 -13.22 -6.45 -21.78
CA LEU A 79 -14.04 -5.88 -20.70
C LEU A 79 -15.19 -6.81 -20.28
N GLU A 80 -15.81 -7.47 -21.25
CA GLU A 80 -16.90 -8.43 -21.00
C GLU A 80 -16.37 -9.68 -20.28
N GLN A 81 -15.15 -10.12 -20.60
CA GLN A 81 -14.48 -11.23 -19.93
C GLN A 81 -14.02 -10.89 -18.51
N GLU A 82 -13.59 -9.65 -18.25
CA GLU A 82 -13.24 -9.18 -16.91
C GLU A 82 -14.47 -8.93 -16.02
N SER A 83 -15.63 -8.61 -16.61
CA SER A 83 -16.87 -8.35 -15.86
C SER A 83 -17.68 -9.60 -15.52
N SER A 84 -17.26 -10.79 -15.98
CA SER A 84 -17.80 -12.08 -15.56
C SER A 84 -17.32 -12.42 -14.14
N THR A 85 -17.69 -11.56 -13.19
CA THR A 85 -17.53 -11.78 -11.75
C THR A 85 -18.39 -12.98 -11.39
N GLU A 86 -17.75 -14.15 -11.26
CA GLU A 86 -18.42 -15.35 -10.75
C GLU A 86 -19.08 -14.99 -9.41
N GLU A 87 -20.37 -15.28 -9.28
CA GLU A 87 -21.11 -15.04 -8.04
C GLU A 87 -20.42 -15.81 -6.92
N LEU A 88 -19.82 -15.09 -5.97
CA LEU A 88 -19.16 -15.70 -4.83
C LEU A 88 -20.20 -16.31 -3.88
N ASP A 89 -20.14 -17.63 -3.72
CA ASP A 89 -20.88 -18.35 -2.69
C ASP A 89 -20.10 -18.45 -1.38
N GLU A 90 -20.80 -18.62 -0.26
CA GLU A 90 -20.18 -18.85 1.07
C GLU A 90 -19.19 -20.03 1.08
N THR A 91 -19.47 -21.07 0.29
CA THR A 91 -18.61 -22.26 0.20
C THR A 91 -17.32 -21.95 -0.55
N SER A 92 -17.39 -21.16 -1.62
CA SER A 92 -16.23 -20.70 -2.38
C SER A 92 -15.36 -19.79 -1.52
N LEU A 93 -15.97 -18.87 -0.77
CA LEU A 93 -15.27 -18.02 0.20
C LEU A 93 -14.49 -18.84 1.24
N LYS A 94 -15.11 -19.86 1.84
CA LYS A 94 -14.44 -20.74 2.80
C LYS A 94 -13.23 -21.46 2.18
N ARG A 95 -13.32 -21.85 0.90
CA ARG A 95 -12.21 -22.47 0.17
C ARG A 95 -11.07 -21.48 -0.08
N MET A 96 -11.39 -20.27 -0.53
CA MET A 96 -10.39 -19.21 -0.77
C MET A 96 -9.65 -18.86 0.51
N LEU A 97 -10.37 -18.72 1.63
CA LEU A 97 -9.76 -18.40 2.92
C LEU A 97 -8.87 -19.54 3.44
N SER A 98 -9.32 -20.79 3.32
CA SER A 98 -8.49 -21.96 3.68
C SER A 98 -7.23 -22.07 2.80
N GLN A 99 -7.32 -21.68 1.52
CA GLN A 99 -6.15 -21.61 0.65
C GLN A 99 -5.20 -20.50 1.08
N LEU A 100 -5.71 -19.31 1.41
CA LEU A 100 -4.92 -18.20 1.94
C LEU A 100 -4.11 -18.64 3.17
N GLU A 101 -4.75 -19.26 4.17
CA GLU A 101 -4.07 -19.73 5.38
C GLU A 101 -2.91 -20.68 5.08
N LYS A 102 -3.11 -21.61 4.14
CA LYS A 102 -2.07 -22.53 3.69
C LYS A 102 -0.92 -21.80 3.01
N ARG A 103 -1.21 -20.80 2.17
CA ARG A 103 -0.19 -20.00 1.48
C ARG A 103 0.58 -19.10 2.44
N ILE A 104 -0.09 -18.49 3.43
CA ILE A 104 0.57 -17.75 4.51
C ILE A 104 1.54 -18.66 5.27
N SER A 105 1.06 -19.84 5.69
CA SER A 105 1.88 -20.80 6.44
C SER A 105 3.09 -21.26 5.64
N LYS A 106 2.90 -21.61 4.35
CA LYS A 106 3.99 -22.01 3.44
C LYS A 106 4.99 -20.89 3.23
N ASN A 107 4.52 -19.66 2.98
CA ASN A 107 5.39 -18.51 2.82
C ASN A 107 6.22 -18.22 4.07
N GLN A 108 5.55 -18.21 5.24
CA GLN A 108 6.21 -18.01 6.53
C GLN A 108 7.27 -19.09 6.80
N GLU A 109 6.93 -20.36 6.56
CA GLU A 109 7.87 -21.47 6.70
C GLU A 109 9.10 -21.30 5.78
N MET A 110 8.89 -20.88 4.54
CA MET A 110 9.98 -20.67 3.57
C MET A 110 10.86 -19.47 3.95
N ARG A 111 10.29 -18.39 4.48
CA ARG A 111 11.06 -17.24 4.99
C ARG A 111 11.86 -17.58 6.25
N ILE A 112 11.34 -18.44 7.11
CA ILE A 112 12.07 -18.95 8.28
C ILE A 112 13.19 -19.90 7.84
N LYS A 113 12.94 -20.78 6.87
CA LYS A 113 13.94 -21.74 6.35
C LYS A 113 15.06 -21.07 5.57
N TYR A 114 14.75 -20.01 4.82
CA TYR A 114 15.67 -19.37 3.87
C TYR A 114 15.70 -17.83 4.05
N PRO A 115 16.15 -17.32 5.21
CA PRO A 115 16.09 -15.89 5.51
C PRO A 115 16.95 -15.04 4.56
N ASP A 116 18.11 -15.54 4.13
CA ASP A 116 19.08 -14.82 3.31
C ASP A 116 18.95 -15.12 1.80
N ASN A 117 18.03 -16.01 1.42
CA ASN A 117 17.88 -16.48 0.04
C ASN A 117 16.48 -16.16 -0.49
N PRO A 118 16.22 -14.91 -0.94
CA PRO A 118 14.89 -14.48 -1.38
C PRO A 118 14.34 -15.27 -2.56
N GLU A 119 15.21 -15.76 -3.45
CA GLU A 119 14.83 -16.58 -4.60
C GLU A 119 14.05 -17.85 -4.19
N LYS A 120 14.34 -18.42 -3.01
CA LYS A 120 13.73 -19.67 -2.56
C LYS A 120 12.31 -19.51 -2.05
N PHE A 121 11.94 -18.36 -1.51
CA PHE A 121 10.56 -18.10 -1.07
C PHE A 121 9.77 -17.21 -2.02
N MET A 122 10.41 -16.66 -3.06
CA MET A 122 9.76 -15.81 -4.07
C MET A 122 8.53 -16.46 -4.70
N GLU A 123 8.62 -17.74 -5.08
CA GLU A 123 7.48 -18.47 -5.64
C GLU A 123 6.31 -18.54 -4.65
N SER A 124 6.60 -18.81 -3.38
CA SER A 124 5.57 -18.81 -2.32
C SER A 124 5.02 -17.41 -2.00
N GLU A 125 5.80 -16.35 -2.23
CA GLU A 125 5.37 -14.95 -2.08
C GLU A 125 4.39 -14.57 -3.18
N ILE A 126 4.69 -14.94 -4.44
CA ILE A 126 3.81 -14.71 -5.59
C ILE A 126 2.51 -15.49 -5.39
N GLU A 127 2.60 -16.77 -5.03
CA GLU A 127 1.45 -17.63 -4.73
C GLU A 127 0.55 -17.06 -3.61
N LEU A 128 1.13 -16.38 -2.62
CA LEU A 128 0.40 -15.73 -1.53
C LEU A 128 -0.25 -14.43 -2.02
N ASN A 129 0.48 -13.63 -2.78
CA ASN A 129 -0.03 -12.38 -3.34
C ASN A 129 -1.21 -12.61 -4.29
N ASP A 130 -1.16 -13.65 -5.11
CA ASP A 130 -2.26 -14.01 -6.01
C ASP A 130 -3.52 -14.41 -5.22
N ALA A 131 -3.36 -15.20 -4.14
CA ALA A 131 -4.47 -15.55 -3.26
C ALA A 131 -5.08 -14.32 -2.55
N VAL A 132 -4.27 -13.32 -2.19
CA VAL A 132 -4.75 -12.06 -1.62
C VAL A 132 -5.52 -11.23 -2.67
N GLN A 133 -5.06 -11.21 -3.91
CA GLN A 133 -5.77 -10.54 -4.99
C GLN A 133 -7.12 -11.20 -5.28
N GLU A 134 -7.18 -12.53 -5.27
CA GLU A 134 -8.42 -13.28 -5.46
C GLU A 134 -9.48 -12.90 -4.40
N LEU A 135 -9.07 -12.69 -3.14
CA LEU A 135 -9.95 -12.28 -2.05
C LEU A 135 -10.56 -10.86 -2.22
N HIS A 136 -10.04 -10.02 -3.10
CA HIS A 136 -10.60 -8.68 -3.32
C HIS A 136 -12.05 -8.71 -3.81
N ILE A 137 -12.46 -9.79 -4.48
CA ILE A 137 -13.83 -9.96 -4.99
C ILE A 137 -14.85 -9.93 -3.84
N ILE A 138 -14.47 -10.33 -2.62
CA ILE A 138 -15.37 -10.31 -1.45
C ILE A 138 -15.80 -8.88 -1.09
N ALA A 139 -14.98 -7.87 -1.40
CA ALA A 139 -15.33 -6.47 -1.15
C ALA A 139 -16.56 -6.00 -1.96
N THR A 140 -16.92 -6.73 -3.02
CA THR A 140 -18.12 -6.47 -3.83
C THR A 140 -19.40 -6.97 -3.18
N GLN A 141 -19.32 -7.87 -2.19
CA GLN A 141 -20.45 -8.52 -1.54
C GLN A 141 -20.38 -8.40 -0.01
N SER A 142 -20.96 -7.33 0.54
CA SER A 142 -20.96 -7.07 1.99
C SER A 142 -21.65 -8.15 2.83
N GLU A 143 -22.60 -8.89 2.24
CA GLU A 143 -23.34 -9.95 2.92
C GLU A 143 -22.43 -11.08 3.41
N LEU A 144 -21.31 -11.34 2.73
CA LEU A 144 -20.42 -12.46 3.06
C LEU A 144 -19.41 -12.14 4.18
N TYR A 145 -19.37 -10.92 4.69
CA TYR A 145 -18.40 -10.52 5.73
C TYR A 145 -18.57 -11.26 7.06
N HIS A 146 -19.79 -11.70 7.39
CA HIS A 146 -20.01 -12.50 8.58
C HIS A 146 -19.24 -13.84 8.53
N VAL A 147 -19.08 -14.42 7.34
CA VAL A 147 -18.31 -15.65 7.13
C VAL A 147 -16.82 -15.40 7.36
N LEU A 148 -16.30 -14.25 6.91
CA LEU A 148 -14.90 -13.87 7.14
C LEU A 148 -14.57 -13.77 8.62
N VAL A 149 -15.43 -13.10 9.41
CA VAL A 149 -15.25 -12.97 10.86
C VAL A 149 -15.30 -14.33 11.55
N ASN A 150 -16.24 -15.19 11.16
CA ASN A 150 -16.38 -16.52 11.75
C ASN A 150 -15.18 -17.44 11.49
N MET A 151 -14.48 -17.21 10.37
CA MET A 151 -13.34 -18.02 9.96
C MET A 151 -11.99 -17.37 10.31
N ASN A 152 -11.95 -16.40 11.23
CA ASN A 152 -10.72 -15.72 11.66
C ASN A 152 -9.92 -15.07 10.53
N GLY A 153 -10.60 -14.61 9.47
CA GLY A 153 -9.95 -13.88 8.38
C GLY A 153 -9.49 -12.46 8.74
N ILE A 154 -9.92 -11.94 9.91
CA ILE A 154 -9.62 -10.60 10.45
C ILE A 154 -9.37 -10.73 11.96
#